data_AF-A0A2Z2MZY5-F1
#
_entry.id   AF-A0A2Z2MZY5-F1
#
_cell.length_a   1.000
_cell.length_b   1.000
_cell.length_c   1.000
_cell.angle_alpha   90.00
_cell.angle_beta   90.00
_cell.angle_gamma   90.00
#
_symmetry.space_group_name_H-M   'P 1'
#
loop_
_entity.id
_entity.type
_entity.pdbx_description
1 polymer ?
#
loop_
_entity_poly.entity_id
_entity_poly.type
_entity_poly.pdbx_seq_one_letter_code
_entity_poly.pdbx_strand_id
1 'polypeptide(L)'
;MTREDFLFILAFLLMVEGYLAETVFPAVLGMLIILYIYGVRSVVDLSIEGEVILREAKLEEGKWQVAELHVRNLGGDAVVKPLVKHEDFEVEGIEPFFLPSGEERLIEYRFRPLRKGKFAIGPVEVIAEDPRGLYVERFSIGPEVEVNVYPSVESIKDAARVEHNLRLAEIYRKGQLFGAEGLDIKDLREYQHGDDFKRIDWKASVRLGELIVREFIKEENADVYIFLDNTREMRKGLKMAKIDYAAVLALQVASNLVRRYRVGLVVYDDVSADIVSAGKGPAQLEAIRRKLGLKGEKGAMSLRFETGFSIGEKAQEFLRKVLPLRKGRQGPLGIFEALSLLKNPSFIILITDLSNPTQTYRAVARALRSHRVLILSPNPVLFYSGELDETTLRRLYRAYSEREGLLRKFNALAPTIDLGPSDYIRELARVV
;
A
#
# COMPACT_ATOMS: atom_id res chain seq x y z
N MET A 1 -41.42 22.69 2.97
CA MET A 1 -42.41 23.77 3.14
C MET A 1 -41.80 24.77 4.09
N THR A 2 -41.46 25.95 3.59
CA THR A 2 -40.87 27.03 4.40
C THR A 2 -41.94 27.62 5.34
N ARG A 3 -41.54 28.43 6.33
CA ARG A 3 -42.51 29.14 7.18
C ARG A 3 -43.31 30.16 6.37
N GLU A 4 -42.71 30.77 5.36
CA GLU A 4 -43.37 31.66 4.39
C GLU A 4 -44.48 30.91 3.62
N ASP A 5 -44.18 29.74 3.05
CA ASP A 5 -45.18 28.93 2.32
C ASP A 5 -46.37 28.58 3.21
N PHE A 6 -46.12 28.23 4.47
CA PHE A 6 -47.15 27.92 5.44
C PHE A 6 -48.05 29.12 5.74
N LEU A 7 -47.46 30.31 5.94
CA LEU A 7 -48.23 31.51 6.21
C LEU A 7 -49.04 31.97 4.98
N PHE A 8 -48.51 31.81 3.77
CA PHE A 8 -49.28 32.07 2.54
C PHE A 8 -50.45 31.10 2.38
N ILE A 9 -50.23 29.81 2.61
CA ILE A 9 -51.30 28.80 2.54
C ILE A 9 -52.35 29.05 3.64
N LEU A 10 -51.93 29.39 4.86
CA LEU A 10 -52.83 29.74 5.95
C LEU A 10 -53.64 30.99 5.62
N ALA A 11 -53.00 32.05 5.11
CA ALA A 11 -53.68 33.26 4.70
C ALA A 11 -54.70 32.99 3.58
N PHE A 12 -54.33 32.17 2.59
CA PHE A 12 -55.23 31.77 1.51
C PHE A 12 -56.43 30.97 2.03
N LEU A 13 -56.20 29.98 2.91
CA LEU A 13 -57.27 29.18 3.52
C LEU A 13 -58.22 30.06 4.35
N LEU A 14 -57.70 31.02 5.11
CA LEU A 14 -58.51 31.97 5.89
C LEU A 14 -59.36 32.87 4.98
N MET A 15 -58.83 33.28 3.82
CA MET A 15 -59.62 34.04 2.84
C MET A 15 -60.72 33.18 2.20
N VAL A 16 -60.44 31.92 1.87
CA VAL A 16 -61.44 30.96 1.34
C VAL A 16 -62.52 30.67 2.38
N GLU A 17 -62.15 30.42 3.64
CA GLU A 17 -63.08 30.21 4.74
C GLU A 17 -63.98 31.42 4.96
N GLY A 18 -63.40 32.64 5.01
CA GLY A 18 -64.18 33.87 5.15
C GLY A 18 -65.20 34.07 4.03
N TYR A 19 -64.82 33.72 2.79
CA TYR A 19 -65.72 33.75 1.64
C TYR A 19 -66.84 32.71 1.76
N LEU A 20 -66.52 31.46 2.10
CA LEU A 20 -67.50 30.37 2.21
C LEU A 20 -68.45 30.52 3.40
N ALA A 21 -67.96 31.04 4.52
CA ALA A 21 -68.73 31.26 5.73
C ALA A 21 -69.47 32.60 5.75
N GLU A 22 -69.33 33.42 4.70
CA GLU A 22 -69.88 34.79 4.62
C GLU A 22 -69.49 35.67 5.82
N THR A 23 -68.29 35.44 6.38
CA THR A 23 -67.76 36.21 7.52
C THR A 23 -66.53 37.00 7.13
N VAL A 24 -66.48 38.26 7.56
CA VAL A 24 -65.38 39.18 7.22
C VAL A 24 -64.12 38.87 8.04
N PHE A 25 -64.27 38.30 9.23
CA PHE A 25 -63.17 38.14 10.18
C PHE A 25 -62.01 37.25 9.67
N PRO A 26 -62.24 36.02 9.16
CA PRO A 26 -61.16 35.19 8.62
C PRO A 26 -60.48 35.84 7.41
N ALA A 27 -61.25 36.48 6.52
CA ALA A 27 -60.72 37.15 5.34
C ALA A 27 -59.80 38.33 5.70
N VAL A 28 -60.18 39.14 6.70
CA VAL A 28 -59.34 40.24 7.20
C VAL A 28 -58.07 39.71 7.85
N LEU A 29 -58.15 38.64 8.64
CA LEU A 29 -56.98 38.02 9.25
C LEU A 29 -56.00 37.50 8.19
N GLY A 30 -56.50 36.82 7.15
CA GLY A 30 -55.69 36.38 6.02
C GLY A 30 -55.01 37.55 5.30
N MET A 31 -55.73 38.66 5.06
CA MET A 31 -55.15 39.85 4.44
C MET A 31 -54.09 40.53 5.32
N LEU A 32 -54.28 40.59 6.64
CA LEU A 32 -53.27 41.11 7.56
C LEU A 32 -52.00 40.25 7.57
N ILE A 33 -52.13 38.93 7.46
CA ILE A 33 -50.97 38.02 7.33
C ILE A 33 -50.21 38.32 6.04
N ILE A 34 -50.90 38.51 4.91
CA ILE A 34 -50.25 38.86 3.64
C ILE A 34 -49.53 40.21 3.73
N LEU A 35 -50.18 41.22 4.31
CA LEU A 35 -49.58 42.55 4.51
C LEU A 35 -48.36 42.49 5.44
N TYR A 36 -48.42 41.65 6.48
CA TYR A 36 -47.29 41.40 7.37
C TYR A 36 -46.11 40.76 6.62
N ILE A 37 -46.36 39.71 5.83
CA ILE A 37 -45.32 39.05 5.03
C ILE A 37 -44.66 40.07 4.10
N TYR A 38 -45.46 40.84 3.35
CA TYR A 38 -44.96 41.85 2.42
C TYR A 38 -44.17 42.97 3.13
N GLY A 39 -44.66 43.44 4.27
CA GLY A 39 -43.97 44.44 5.10
C GLY A 39 -42.60 43.94 5.58
N VAL A 40 -42.52 42.70 6.08
CA VAL A 40 -41.23 42.11 6.48
C VAL A 40 -40.32 41.94 5.26
N ARG A 41 -40.85 41.49 4.11
CA ARG A 41 -40.06 41.31 2.88
C ARG A 41 -39.38 42.59 2.41
N SER A 42 -40.04 43.73 2.58
CA SER A 42 -39.50 45.03 2.15
C SER A 42 -38.32 45.53 3.00
N VAL A 43 -38.08 44.90 4.16
CA VAL A 43 -37.04 45.30 5.13
C VAL A 43 -35.92 44.26 5.24
N VAL A 44 -36.20 43.00 4.87
CA VAL A 44 -35.21 41.92 4.91
C VAL A 44 -34.31 42.01 3.68
N ASP A 45 -33.05 42.33 3.93
CA ASP A 45 -31.96 42.23 2.97
C ASP A 45 -30.94 41.24 3.54
N LEU A 46 -30.73 40.10 2.91
CA LEU A 46 -29.75 39.10 3.35
C LEU A 46 -28.57 39.16 2.39
N SER A 47 -27.39 39.45 2.91
CA SER A 47 -26.17 39.47 2.12
C SER A 47 -25.02 38.97 2.97
N ILE A 48 -24.54 37.77 2.66
CA ILE A 48 -23.45 37.13 3.38
C ILE A 48 -22.29 36.91 2.42
N GLU A 49 -21.13 37.43 2.79
CA GLU A 49 -19.86 37.21 2.08
C GLU A 49 -18.84 36.57 3.02
N GLY A 50 -17.77 36.02 2.45
CA GLY A 50 -16.73 35.41 3.24
C GLY A 50 -15.73 34.59 2.44
N GLU A 51 -14.83 33.95 3.16
CA GLU A 51 -13.81 33.07 2.59
C GLU A 51 -13.50 31.91 3.53
N VAL A 52 -12.96 30.84 2.95
CA VAL A 52 -12.47 29.68 3.70
C VAL A 52 -10.96 29.70 3.66
N ILE A 53 -10.34 29.72 4.83
CA ILE A 53 -8.89 29.66 4.98
C ILE A 53 -8.54 28.27 5.51
N LEU A 54 -7.78 27.53 4.72
CA LEU A 54 -7.21 26.27 5.16
C LEU A 54 -5.92 26.56 5.94
N ARG A 55 -5.90 26.16 7.21
CA ARG A 55 -4.72 26.34 8.06
C ARG A 55 -3.51 25.57 7.55
N GLU A 56 -3.76 24.44 6.89
CA GLU A 56 -2.75 23.62 6.21
C GLU A 56 -3.18 23.36 4.76
N ALA A 57 -2.31 23.71 3.81
CA ALA A 57 -2.53 23.43 2.38
C ALA A 57 -2.36 21.94 2.00
N LYS A 58 -1.93 21.10 2.95
CA LYS A 58 -1.55 19.71 2.71
C LYS A 58 -2.36 18.81 3.61
N LEU A 59 -3.15 17.94 2.99
CA LEU A 59 -4.12 17.11 3.69
C LEU A 59 -3.69 15.64 3.60
N GLU A 60 -3.93 14.89 4.66
CA GLU A 60 -3.72 13.45 4.69
C GLU A 60 -5.06 12.72 4.84
N GLU A 61 -5.22 11.64 4.09
CA GLU A 61 -6.36 10.74 4.19
C GLU A 61 -6.53 10.23 5.62
N GLY A 62 -7.72 10.35 6.18
CA GLY A 62 -8.06 9.83 7.51
C GLY A 62 -7.56 10.67 8.70
N LYS A 63 -6.91 11.82 8.49
CA LYS A 63 -6.51 12.73 9.57
C LYS A 63 -7.43 13.94 9.66
N TRP A 64 -7.76 14.33 10.89
CA TRP A 64 -8.54 15.54 11.18
C TRP A 64 -7.68 16.79 11.01
N GLN A 65 -8.14 17.70 10.16
CA GLN A 65 -7.52 18.99 9.86
C GLN A 65 -8.44 20.13 10.32
N VAL A 66 -7.87 21.32 10.51
CA VAL A 66 -8.61 22.53 10.94
C VAL A 66 -8.71 23.50 9.77
N ALA A 67 -9.91 24.04 9.55
CA ALA A 67 -10.19 25.12 8.61
C ALA A 67 -10.89 26.27 9.34
N GLU A 68 -10.69 27.48 8.82
CA GLU A 68 -11.25 28.71 9.35
C GLU A 68 -12.25 29.25 8.31
N LEU A 69 -13.50 29.46 8.73
CA LEU A 69 -14.54 30.08 7.92
C LEU A 69 -14.71 31.52 8.40
N HIS A 70 -14.40 32.47 7.52
CA HIS A 70 -14.60 33.89 7.77
C HIS A 70 -15.93 34.28 7.11
N VAL A 71 -16.87 34.80 7.91
CA VAL A 71 -18.19 35.22 7.43
C VAL A 71 -18.44 36.66 7.82
N ARG A 72 -18.91 37.47 6.87
CA ARG A 72 -19.29 38.87 7.07
C ARG A 72 -20.71 39.10 6.59
N ASN A 73 -21.50 39.81 7.39
CA ASN A 73 -22.85 40.21 7.04
C ASN A 73 -22.87 41.63 6.48
N LEU A 74 -23.26 41.77 5.21
CA LEU A 74 -23.44 43.05 4.53
C LEU A 74 -24.91 43.50 4.48
N GLY A 75 -25.85 42.59 4.80
CA GLY A 75 -27.29 42.86 4.84
C GLY A 75 -27.77 43.16 6.27
N GLY A 76 -29.04 42.90 6.53
CA GLY A 76 -29.66 42.96 7.86
C GLY A 76 -29.34 41.75 8.74
N ASP A 77 -29.77 41.80 10.00
CA ASP A 77 -29.53 40.73 10.99
C ASP A 77 -29.93 39.35 10.46
N ALA A 78 -29.04 38.36 10.61
CA ALA A 78 -29.24 37.02 10.07
C ALA A 78 -28.81 35.93 11.06
N VAL A 79 -29.51 34.80 11.02
CA VAL A 79 -29.05 33.52 11.59
C VAL A 79 -28.40 32.73 10.47
N VAL A 80 -27.08 32.54 10.60
CA VAL A 80 -26.24 31.92 9.59
C VAL A 80 -26.04 30.43 9.93
N LYS A 81 -26.29 29.56 8.96
CA LYS A 81 -26.16 28.11 9.05
C LYS A 81 -25.22 27.60 7.97
N PRO A 82 -23.93 27.39 8.28
CA PRO A 82 -22.98 26.89 7.29
C PRO A 82 -23.25 25.41 7.01
N LEU A 83 -23.29 25.06 5.73
CA LEU A 83 -23.46 23.71 5.20
C LEU A 83 -22.16 23.26 4.56
N VAL A 84 -21.21 22.81 5.38
CA VAL A 84 -20.01 22.14 4.89
C VAL A 84 -20.28 20.65 4.85
N LYS A 85 -21.02 20.20 3.84
CA LYS A 85 -21.24 18.77 3.56
C LYS A 85 -20.71 18.45 2.19
N HIS A 86 -19.75 17.53 2.13
CA HIS A 86 -19.17 17.05 0.90
C HIS A 86 -18.93 15.55 1.05
N GLU A 87 -19.25 14.74 0.04
CA GLU A 87 -19.24 13.26 0.14
C GLU A 87 -17.86 12.69 0.50
N ASP A 88 -16.79 13.44 0.19
CA ASP A 88 -15.40 13.06 0.43
C ASP A 88 -14.84 13.47 1.80
N PHE A 89 -15.59 14.22 2.62
CA PHE A 89 -15.10 14.78 3.87
C PHE A 89 -16.10 14.58 5.03
N GLU A 90 -15.60 14.11 6.18
CA GLU A 90 -16.30 14.22 7.47
C GLU A 90 -16.04 15.61 8.06
N VAL A 91 -17.05 16.27 8.64
CA VAL A 91 -16.94 17.64 9.17
C VAL A 91 -17.56 17.74 10.57
N GLU A 92 -16.86 18.41 11.49
CA GLU A 92 -17.26 18.63 12.88
C GLU A 92 -16.99 20.09 13.30
N GLY A 93 -17.76 20.61 14.26
CA GLY A 93 -17.51 21.92 14.87
C GLY A 93 -18.17 23.12 14.17
N ILE A 94 -19.16 22.87 13.31
CA ILE A 94 -19.96 23.93 12.67
C ILE A 94 -21.37 23.91 13.25
N GLU A 95 -21.75 25.00 13.92
CA GLU A 95 -23.08 25.20 14.47
C GLU A 95 -23.71 26.49 13.94
N PRO A 96 -25.06 26.56 13.85
CA PRO A 96 -25.77 27.80 13.55
C PRO A 96 -25.42 28.93 14.52
N PHE A 97 -25.28 30.14 14.00
CA PHE A 97 -24.98 31.30 14.82
C PHE A 97 -25.72 32.56 14.34
N PHE A 98 -25.97 33.48 15.28
CA PHE A 98 -26.50 34.80 14.96
C PHE A 98 -25.36 35.74 14.53
N LEU A 99 -25.58 36.49 13.45
CA LEU A 99 -24.65 37.47 12.89
C LEU A 99 -25.39 38.79 12.63
N PRO A 100 -25.19 39.82 13.48
CA PRO A 100 -25.79 41.14 13.31
C PRO A 100 -25.37 41.82 12.00
N SER A 101 -26.16 42.80 11.57
CA SER A 101 -25.85 43.63 10.39
C SER A 101 -24.48 44.32 10.53
N GLY A 102 -23.63 44.19 9.51
CA GLY A 102 -22.29 44.81 9.47
C GLY A 102 -21.19 44.09 10.26
N GLU A 103 -21.51 43.03 11.01
CA GLU A 103 -20.52 42.28 11.79
C GLU A 103 -19.83 41.15 10.99
N GLU A 104 -18.67 40.76 11.49
CA GLU A 104 -17.87 39.64 10.97
C GLU A 104 -17.59 38.61 12.06
N ARG A 105 -17.47 37.34 11.66
CA ARG A 105 -17.19 36.24 12.57
C ARG A 105 -16.26 35.22 11.94
N LEU A 106 -15.29 34.78 12.75
CA LEU A 106 -14.36 33.71 12.43
C LEU A 106 -14.80 32.43 13.15
N ILE A 107 -14.92 31.33 12.41
CA ILE A 107 -15.35 30.03 12.92
C ILE A 107 -14.29 28.99 12.57
N GLU A 108 -13.68 28.39 13.58
CA GLU A 108 -12.81 27.23 13.40
C GLU A 108 -13.65 25.95 13.34
N TYR A 109 -13.45 25.15 12.31
CA TYR A 109 -14.08 23.83 12.19
C TYR A 109 -13.08 22.76 11.78
N ARG A 110 -13.43 21.51 12.05
CA ARG A 110 -12.58 20.35 11.76
C ARG A 110 -13.15 19.55 10.62
N PHE A 111 -12.29 19.06 9.75
CA PHE A 111 -12.69 18.18 8.66
C PHE A 111 -11.68 17.06 8.44
N ARG A 112 -12.14 15.91 7.94
CA ARG A 112 -11.31 14.73 7.68
C ARG A 112 -11.57 14.20 6.26
N PRO A 113 -10.58 14.20 5.36
CA PRO A 113 -10.69 13.55 4.06
C PRO A 113 -10.84 12.04 4.20
N LEU A 114 -11.80 11.46 3.48
CA LEU A 114 -12.07 10.02 3.51
C LEU A 114 -11.27 9.22 2.48
N ARG A 115 -10.79 9.87 1.43
CA ARG A 115 -10.07 9.25 0.31
C ARG A 115 -8.86 10.08 -0.10
N LYS A 116 -7.80 9.42 -0.59
CA LYS A 116 -6.66 10.08 -1.24
C LYS A 116 -7.00 10.53 -2.67
N GLY A 117 -6.42 11.64 -3.13
CA GLY A 117 -6.68 12.19 -4.46
C GLY A 117 -6.62 13.70 -4.52
N LYS A 118 -7.07 14.24 -5.67
CA LYS A 118 -7.31 15.67 -5.86
C LYS A 118 -8.76 15.96 -5.57
N PHE A 119 -9.01 16.92 -4.70
CA PHE A 119 -10.36 17.33 -4.32
C PHE A 119 -10.48 18.84 -4.43
N ALA A 120 -11.70 19.30 -4.63
CA ALA A 120 -12.06 20.70 -4.51
C ALA A 120 -12.70 20.92 -3.13
N ILE A 121 -12.23 21.95 -2.41
CA ILE A 121 -12.87 22.42 -1.18
C ILE A 121 -13.48 23.78 -1.48
N GLY A 122 -14.74 23.95 -1.15
CA GLY A 122 -15.51 25.15 -1.44
C GLY A 122 -16.16 25.13 -2.84
N PRO A 123 -17.01 26.11 -3.17
CA PRO A 123 -17.53 27.14 -2.27
C PRO A 123 -18.36 26.53 -1.13
N VAL A 124 -18.29 27.13 0.07
CA VAL A 124 -19.09 26.66 1.20
C VAL A 124 -20.50 27.21 1.06
N GLU A 125 -21.49 26.32 0.98
CA GLU A 125 -22.88 26.76 1.05
C GLU A 125 -23.21 27.23 2.46
N VAL A 126 -23.84 28.38 2.54
CA VAL A 126 -24.32 28.96 3.78
C VAL A 126 -25.78 29.35 3.60
N ILE A 127 -26.62 28.92 4.53
CA ILE A 127 -28.01 29.35 4.60
C ILE A 127 -28.08 30.53 5.57
N ALA A 128 -28.55 31.68 5.11
CA ALA A 128 -28.91 32.79 5.98
C ALA A 128 -30.43 32.81 6.16
N GLU A 129 -30.87 32.92 7.41
CA GLU A 129 -32.28 33.07 7.76
C GLU A 129 -32.48 34.40 8.46
N ASP A 130 -33.59 35.09 8.20
CA ASP A 130 -33.94 36.23 9.03
C ASP A 130 -34.21 35.77 10.49
N PRO A 131 -34.14 36.66 11.49
CA PRO A 131 -34.27 36.24 12.90
C PRO A 131 -35.63 35.61 13.24
N ARG A 132 -36.64 35.81 12.37
CA ARG A 132 -37.98 35.22 12.50
C ARG A 132 -38.10 33.86 11.80
N GLY A 133 -37.12 33.50 10.96
CA GLY A 133 -37.08 32.26 10.16
C GLY A 133 -38.14 32.21 9.07
N LEU A 134 -38.65 33.37 8.65
CA LEU A 134 -39.60 33.53 7.56
C LEU A 134 -38.89 33.45 6.21
N TYR A 135 -37.75 34.12 6.09
CA TYR A 135 -36.99 34.22 4.86
C TYR A 135 -35.67 33.47 4.98
N VAL A 136 -35.34 32.74 3.92
CA VAL A 136 -34.18 31.85 3.86
C VAL A 136 -33.52 32.04 2.50
N GLU A 137 -32.24 32.38 2.50
CA GLU A 137 -31.46 32.53 1.28
C GLU A 137 -30.16 31.72 1.37
N ARG A 138 -29.67 31.25 0.22
CA ARG A 138 -28.44 30.45 0.11
C ARG A 138 -27.34 31.27 -0.53
N PHE A 139 -26.20 31.31 0.14
CA PHE A 139 -25.00 31.99 -0.32
C PHE A 139 -23.88 30.97 -0.52
N SER A 140 -23.04 31.20 -1.52
CA SER A 140 -21.83 30.43 -1.77
C SER A 140 -20.64 31.26 -1.35
N ILE A 141 -19.94 30.82 -0.30
CA ILE A 141 -18.86 31.57 0.34
C ILE A 141 -17.50 31.04 -0.14
N GLY A 142 -16.65 31.98 -0.58
CA GLY A 142 -15.27 31.73 -0.99
C GLY A 142 -15.12 31.03 -2.34
N PRO A 143 -13.90 31.02 -2.89
CA PRO A 143 -13.60 30.31 -4.13
C PRO A 143 -13.50 28.80 -3.88
N GLU A 144 -13.69 28.03 -4.95
CA GLU A 144 -13.31 26.61 -4.98
C GLU A 144 -11.77 26.49 -4.99
N VAL A 145 -11.22 25.76 -4.03
CA VAL A 145 -9.77 25.56 -3.86
C VAL A 145 -9.41 24.11 -4.12
N GLU A 146 -8.53 23.86 -5.11
CA GLU A 146 -8.00 22.53 -5.37
C GLU A 146 -6.98 22.13 -4.29
N VAL A 147 -7.26 21.04 -3.59
CA VAL A 147 -6.40 20.46 -2.55
C VAL A 147 -5.95 19.06 -2.94
N ASN A 148 -4.70 18.73 -2.59
CA ASN A 148 -4.15 17.40 -2.77
C ASN A 148 -4.16 16.66 -1.43
N VAL A 149 -4.90 15.55 -1.37
CA VAL A 149 -4.96 14.66 -0.21
C VAL A 149 -4.03 13.48 -0.45
N TYR A 150 -3.00 13.37 0.41
CA TYR A 150 -2.01 12.31 0.36
C TYR A 150 -2.49 11.06 1.09
N PRO A 151 -2.10 9.85 0.63
CA PRO A 151 -2.39 8.62 1.35
C PRO A 151 -1.74 8.60 2.72
N SER A 152 -2.46 8.08 3.72
CA SER A 152 -1.87 7.79 5.02
C SER A 152 -0.82 6.68 4.91
N VAL A 153 0.13 6.64 5.84
CA VAL A 153 1.14 5.57 5.87
C VAL A 153 0.53 4.19 6.12
N GLU A 154 -0.58 4.11 6.84
CA GLU A 154 -1.30 2.86 7.02
C GLU A 154 -1.97 2.42 5.71
N SER A 155 -2.58 3.35 4.96
CA SER A 155 -3.12 3.09 3.62
C SER A 155 -2.05 2.61 2.63
N ILE A 156 -0.81 3.13 2.72
CA ILE A 156 0.31 2.66 1.90
C ILE A 156 0.71 1.23 2.29
N LYS A 157 0.80 0.94 3.59
CA LYS A 157 1.11 -0.41 4.09
C LYS A 157 0.04 -1.42 3.69
N ASP A 158 -1.24 -1.06 3.79
CA ASP A 158 -2.36 -1.94 3.47
C ASP A 158 -2.50 -2.17 1.96
N ALA A 159 -2.32 -1.14 1.14
CA ALA A 159 -2.25 -1.30 -0.31
C ALA A 159 -1.11 -2.24 -0.72
N ALA A 160 0.08 -2.07 -0.12
CA ALA A 160 1.21 -2.95 -0.35
C ALA A 160 0.92 -4.40 0.08
N ARG A 161 0.17 -4.62 1.17
CA ARG A 161 -0.27 -5.97 1.62
C ARG A 161 -1.28 -6.60 0.66
N VAL A 162 -2.25 -5.84 0.15
CA VAL A 162 -3.34 -6.38 -0.71
C VAL A 162 -2.83 -6.77 -2.09
N GLU A 163 -2.00 -5.95 -2.72
CA GLU A 163 -1.40 -6.25 -4.04
C GLU A 163 -0.45 -7.46 -3.96
N HIS A 164 0.23 -7.62 -2.82
CA HIS A 164 1.13 -8.73 -2.51
C HIS A 164 0.41 -10.10 -2.48
N ASN A 165 -0.74 -10.20 -1.80
CA ASN A 165 -1.53 -11.44 -1.71
C ASN A 165 -2.03 -11.92 -3.09
N LEU A 166 -2.39 -10.98 -3.98
CA LEU A 166 -2.86 -11.30 -5.34
C LEU A 166 -1.74 -11.87 -6.21
N ARG A 167 -0.53 -11.30 -6.12
CA ARG A 167 0.62 -11.67 -6.94
C ARG A 167 1.25 -12.99 -6.51
N LEU A 168 1.35 -13.24 -5.20
CA LEU A 168 1.80 -14.53 -4.67
C LEU A 168 0.83 -15.65 -5.06
N ALA A 169 -0.48 -15.46 -4.88
CA ALA A 169 -1.50 -16.42 -5.34
C ALA A 169 -1.41 -16.70 -6.85
N GLU A 170 -0.98 -15.73 -7.66
CA GLU A 170 -0.79 -15.91 -9.10
C GLU A 170 0.47 -16.73 -9.45
N ILE A 171 1.59 -16.50 -8.76
CA ILE A 171 2.82 -17.30 -8.93
C ILE A 171 2.59 -18.75 -8.44
N TYR A 172 1.79 -18.94 -7.38
CA TYR A 172 1.34 -20.27 -6.94
C TYR A 172 0.46 -20.96 -7.97
N ARG A 173 -0.57 -20.28 -8.49
CA ARG A 173 -1.44 -20.84 -9.53
C ARG A 173 -0.67 -21.27 -10.78
N LYS A 174 0.39 -20.54 -11.13
CA LYS A 174 1.20 -20.82 -12.31
C LYS A 174 2.27 -21.91 -12.11
N GLY A 175 2.37 -22.53 -10.93
CA GLY A 175 3.29 -23.65 -10.68
C GLY A 175 4.79 -23.29 -10.76
N GLN A 176 5.12 -21.99 -10.78
CA GLN A 176 6.47 -21.50 -11.09
C GLN A 176 7.47 -21.58 -9.94
N LEU A 177 7.01 -21.75 -8.69
CA LEU A 177 7.87 -21.72 -7.50
C LEU A 177 8.53 -23.07 -7.21
N PHE A 178 7.78 -24.16 -7.29
CA PHE A 178 8.27 -25.53 -7.11
C PHE A 178 7.34 -26.42 -7.92
N GLY A 179 7.93 -27.23 -8.82
CA GLY A 179 7.23 -27.98 -9.86
C GLY A 179 5.86 -28.53 -9.45
N ALA A 180 4.82 -27.76 -9.73
CA ALA A 180 3.47 -28.28 -9.81
C ALA A 180 3.40 -28.97 -11.18
N GLU A 181 3.81 -30.24 -11.19
CA GLU A 181 3.60 -31.20 -12.27
C GLU A 181 3.97 -30.74 -13.68
N GLY A 182 5.27 -30.81 -13.99
CA GLY A 182 5.77 -30.93 -15.36
C GLY A 182 5.88 -29.64 -16.17
N LEU A 183 6.62 -29.77 -17.27
CA LEU A 183 6.78 -28.82 -18.37
C LEU A 183 7.89 -27.76 -18.22
N ASP A 184 9.14 -28.21 -18.14
CA ASP A 184 10.13 -27.70 -19.10
C ASP A 184 10.43 -28.84 -20.09
N ILE A 185 10.07 -28.63 -21.36
CA ILE A 185 10.31 -29.58 -22.46
C ILE A 185 11.82 -29.58 -22.71
N LYS A 186 12.48 -30.70 -22.41
CA LYS A 186 13.91 -30.84 -22.63
C LYS A 186 14.22 -30.93 -24.12
N ASP A 187 13.45 -31.76 -24.81
CA ASP A 187 13.63 -32.06 -26.23
C ASP A 187 12.38 -32.75 -26.80
N LEU A 188 12.29 -32.80 -28.13
CA LEU A 188 11.31 -33.59 -28.87
C LEU A 188 12.02 -34.82 -29.42
N ARG A 189 11.49 -36.02 -29.16
CA ARG A 189 12.02 -37.26 -29.73
C ARG A 189 10.94 -38.10 -30.39
N GLU A 190 11.35 -39.00 -31.27
CA GLU A 190 10.47 -40.01 -31.85
C GLU A 190 9.93 -40.94 -30.75
N TYR A 191 8.66 -41.32 -30.88
CA TYR A 191 7.95 -42.26 -30.02
C TYR A 191 8.61 -43.63 -30.07
N GLN A 192 8.84 -44.22 -28.91
CA GLN A 192 9.24 -45.62 -28.78
C GLN A 192 8.13 -46.42 -28.11
N HIS A 193 8.06 -47.71 -28.47
CA HIS A 193 7.05 -48.60 -27.92
C HIS A 193 7.18 -48.69 -26.38
N GLY A 194 6.12 -48.32 -25.68
CA GLY A 194 6.09 -48.21 -24.21
C GLY A 194 6.03 -46.77 -23.69
N ASP A 195 6.19 -45.76 -24.55
CA ASP A 195 5.98 -44.37 -24.17
C ASP A 195 4.50 -44.07 -23.87
N ASP A 196 4.27 -43.22 -22.86
CA ASP A 196 2.94 -42.77 -22.47
C ASP A 196 2.30 -41.90 -23.56
N PHE A 197 1.18 -42.37 -24.10
CA PHE A 197 0.42 -41.68 -25.17
C PHE A 197 -0.02 -40.27 -24.78
N LYS A 198 -0.17 -39.96 -23.48
CA LYS A 198 -0.50 -38.60 -23.01
C LYS A 198 0.62 -37.59 -23.27
N ARG A 199 1.83 -38.05 -23.55
CA ARG A 199 3.03 -37.22 -23.78
C ARG A 199 3.28 -36.94 -25.26
N ILE A 200 2.43 -37.44 -26.16
CA ILE A 200 2.55 -37.21 -27.60
C ILE A 200 2.21 -35.75 -27.93
N ASP A 201 3.12 -35.08 -28.63
CA ASP A 201 2.83 -33.79 -29.24
C ASP A 201 2.19 -34.01 -30.62
N TRP A 202 0.86 -34.02 -30.64
CA TRP A 202 0.10 -34.23 -31.87
C TRP A 202 0.41 -33.20 -32.95
N LYS A 203 0.74 -31.96 -32.58
CA LYS A 203 1.03 -30.89 -33.53
C LYS A 203 2.40 -31.07 -34.18
N ALA A 204 3.42 -31.43 -33.39
CA ALA A 204 4.74 -31.76 -33.91
C ALA A 204 4.70 -33.03 -34.77
N SER A 205 3.94 -34.04 -34.32
CA SER A 205 3.80 -35.32 -35.02
C SER A 205 3.19 -35.17 -36.42
N VAL A 206 2.15 -34.34 -36.55
CA VAL A 206 1.54 -34.03 -37.85
C VAL A 206 2.50 -33.31 -38.79
N ARG A 207 3.36 -32.42 -38.27
CA ARG A 207 4.31 -31.66 -39.10
C ARG A 207 5.48 -32.50 -39.59
N LEU A 208 5.94 -33.46 -38.78
CA LEU A 208 7.11 -34.29 -39.07
C LEU A 208 6.75 -35.64 -39.71
N GLY A 209 5.48 -36.06 -39.65
CA GLY A 209 5.01 -37.31 -40.26
C GLY A 209 5.31 -38.56 -39.41
N GLU A 210 5.84 -38.37 -38.21
CA GLU A 210 6.21 -39.43 -37.26
C GLU A 210 5.68 -39.07 -35.86
N LEU A 211 5.42 -40.05 -34.99
CA LEU A 211 4.92 -39.77 -33.64
C LEU A 211 6.03 -39.14 -32.79
N ILE A 212 5.82 -37.93 -32.32
CA ILE A 212 6.77 -37.17 -31.51
C ILE A 212 6.27 -37.11 -30.06
N VAL A 213 7.13 -37.48 -29.12
CA VAL A 213 6.88 -37.46 -27.68
C VAL A 213 7.66 -36.31 -27.04
N ARG A 214 6.99 -35.59 -26.14
CA ARG A 214 7.62 -34.57 -25.29
C ARG A 214 8.46 -35.26 -24.20
N GLU A 215 9.78 -35.06 -24.21
CA GLU A 215 10.64 -35.53 -23.13
C GLU A 215 10.65 -34.48 -22.00
N PHE A 216 10.23 -34.92 -20.80
CA PHE A 216 10.25 -34.10 -19.60
C PHE A 216 11.49 -34.41 -18.78
N ILE A 217 12.20 -33.38 -18.29
CA ILE A 217 13.21 -33.59 -17.25
C ILE A 217 12.46 -34.06 -16.00
N LYS A 218 12.74 -35.29 -15.57
CA LYS A 218 12.49 -35.68 -14.17
C LYS A 218 13.42 -34.81 -13.31
N GLU A 219 12.89 -33.83 -12.60
CA GLU A 219 13.67 -33.09 -11.59
C GLU A 219 13.92 -34.00 -10.38
N GLU A 220 14.92 -34.87 -10.51
CA GLU A 220 15.54 -35.58 -9.39
C GLU A 220 16.95 -34.98 -9.18
N ASN A 221 17.15 -34.27 -8.07
CA ASN A 221 18.44 -33.93 -7.45
C ASN A 221 19.18 -32.62 -7.81
N ALA A 222 18.53 -31.55 -8.29
CA ALA A 222 19.20 -30.25 -8.29
C ALA A 222 19.36 -29.72 -6.85
N ASP A 223 20.57 -29.30 -6.48
CA ASP A 223 20.82 -28.64 -5.20
C ASP A 223 20.08 -27.27 -5.18
N VAL A 224 19.52 -26.91 -4.02
CA VAL A 224 18.96 -25.58 -3.80
C VAL A 224 19.99 -24.73 -3.07
N TYR A 225 20.34 -23.57 -3.63
CA TYR A 225 21.23 -22.60 -2.96
C TYR A 225 20.49 -21.31 -2.65
N ILE A 226 20.51 -20.92 -1.38
CA ILE A 226 20.01 -19.61 -0.94
C ILE A 226 21.17 -18.62 -1.04
N PHE A 227 21.02 -17.57 -1.84
CA PHE A 227 21.99 -16.51 -1.99
C PHE A 227 21.55 -15.32 -1.13
N LEU A 228 22.27 -15.05 -0.06
CA LEU A 228 21.98 -13.94 0.85
C LEU A 228 22.91 -12.76 0.55
N ASP A 229 22.29 -11.64 0.14
CA ASP A 229 22.96 -10.36 -0.04
C ASP A 229 23.33 -9.74 1.31
N ASN A 230 24.62 -9.56 1.55
CA ASN A 230 25.21 -8.93 2.73
C ASN A 230 26.02 -7.68 2.37
N THR A 231 25.69 -7.02 1.25
CA THR A 231 26.27 -5.74 0.82
C THR A 231 26.00 -4.62 1.82
N ARG A 232 26.72 -3.50 1.65
CA ARG A 232 26.54 -2.32 2.52
C ARG A 232 25.10 -1.83 2.59
N GLU A 233 24.36 -1.88 1.48
CA GLU A 233 22.97 -1.39 1.43
C GLU A 233 22.01 -2.25 2.27
N MET A 234 22.22 -3.57 2.30
CA MET A 234 21.46 -4.49 3.15
C MET A 234 21.68 -4.26 4.65
N ARG A 235 22.83 -3.68 5.03
CA ARG A 235 23.18 -3.37 6.43
C ARG A 235 22.68 -2.00 6.92
N LYS A 236 22.09 -1.16 6.05
CA LYS A 236 21.56 0.17 6.44
C LYS A 236 20.14 0.04 7.03
N GLY A 237 19.87 0.78 8.12
CA GLY A 237 18.57 0.89 8.80
C GLY A 237 18.71 1.31 10.27
N LEU A 238 17.80 2.14 10.80
CA LEU A 238 17.92 2.77 12.13
C LEU A 238 17.32 1.96 13.29
N LYS A 239 16.50 0.92 13.04
CA LYS A 239 15.93 0.06 14.11
C LYS A 239 16.08 -1.45 13.90
N MET A 240 15.97 -1.94 12.66
CA MET A 240 16.27 -3.33 12.28
C MET A 240 16.93 -3.30 10.91
N ALA A 241 18.07 -3.96 10.73
CA ALA A 241 18.74 -3.94 9.44
C ALA A 241 18.04 -4.93 8.49
N LYS A 242 17.93 -4.58 7.20
CA LYS A 242 17.33 -5.47 6.18
C LYS A 242 18.01 -6.84 6.15
N ILE A 243 19.31 -6.87 6.43
CA ILE A 243 20.10 -8.09 6.55
C ILE A 243 19.62 -9.02 7.68
N ASP A 244 19.15 -8.49 8.81
CA ASP A 244 18.68 -9.30 9.93
C ASP A 244 17.39 -10.04 9.52
N TYR A 245 16.47 -9.32 8.88
CA TYR A 245 15.27 -9.90 8.27
C TYR A 245 15.63 -10.95 7.23
N ALA A 246 16.53 -10.62 6.30
CA ALA A 246 16.95 -11.51 5.23
C ALA A 246 17.64 -12.79 5.74
N ALA A 247 18.41 -12.71 6.83
CA ALA A 247 19.04 -13.87 7.47
C ALA A 247 18.01 -14.79 8.12
N VAL A 248 16.99 -14.24 8.80
CA VAL A 248 15.90 -15.04 9.37
C VAL A 248 15.08 -15.71 8.27
N LEU A 249 14.75 -14.97 7.22
CA LEU A 249 14.08 -15.49 6.03
C LEU A 249 14.86 -16.65 5.39
N ALA A 250 16.18 -16.48 5.20
CA ALA A 250 17.05 -17.51 4.66
C ALA A 250 17.00 -18.81 5.49
N LEU A 251 17.07 -18.70 6.82
CA LEU A 251 16.99 -19.85 7.71
C LEU A 251 15.61 -20.53 7.65
N GLN A 252 14.52 -19.76 7.58
CA GLN A 252 13.17 -20.28 7.49
C GLN A 252 12.97 -21.07 6.19
N VAL A 253 13.33 -20.46 5.05
CA VAL A 253 13.31 -21.12 3.73
C VAL A 253 14.16 -22.40 3.77
N ALA A 254 15.37 -22.35 4.33
CA ALA A 254 16.22 -23.52 4.48
C ALA A 254 15.57 -24.63 5.32
N SER A 255 14.95 -24.30 6.47
CA SER A 255 14.37 -25.29 7.38
C SER A 255 13.22 -26.08 6.76
N ASN A 256 12.44 -25.45 5.88
CA ASN A 256 11.38 -26.09 5.13
C ASN A 256 11.93 -26.97 4.00
N LEU A 257 12.91 -26.47 3.24
CA LEU A 257 13.44 -27.15 2.07
C LEU A 257 14.38 -28.32 2.40
N VAL A 258 15.13 -28.25 3.51
CA VAL A 258 16.15 -29.25 3.88
C VAL A 258 15.59 -30.65 4.17
N ARG A 259 14.25 -30.75 4.34
CA ARG A 259 13.52 -32.01 4.50
C ARG A 259 13.38 -32.79 3.19
N ARG A 260 13.31 -32.09 2.06
CA ARG A 260 13.07 -32.67 0.72
C ARG A 260 14.29 -32.55 -0.18
N TYR A 261 14.99 -31.42 -0.14
CA TYR A 261 16.09 -31.07 -1.03
C TYR A 261 17.43 -30.96 -0.29
N ARG A 262 18.53 -31.05 -1.05
CA ARG A 262 19.84 -30.64 -0.56
C ARG A 262 19.90 -29.12 -0.61
N VAL A 263 20.14 -28.47 0.52
CA VAL A 263 20.10 -27.01 0.64
C VAL A 263 21.47 -26.48 1.05
N GLY A 264 22.01 -25.54 0.27
CA GLY A 264 23.21 -24.78 0.56
C GLY A 264 22.91 -23.30 0.79
N LEU A 265 23.89 -22.59 1.35
CA LEU A 265 23.82 -21.15 1.57
C LEU A 265 25.05 -20.49 0.94
N VAL A 266 24.86 -19.44 0.17
CA VAL A 266 25.93 -18.55 -0.29
C VAL A 266 25.66 -17.17 0.29
N VAL A 267 26.61 -16.62 1.04
CA VAL A 267 26.55 -15.24 1.55
C VAL A 267 27.56 -14.43 0.78
N TYR A 268 27.13 -13.35 0.14
CA TYR A 268 28.03 -12.49 -0.62
C TYR A 268 27.91 -11.04 -0.18
N ASP A 269 28.98 -10.27 -0.37
CA ASP A 269 29.00 -8.83 -0.16
C ASP A 269 29.49 -8.11 -1.42
N ASP A 270 29.89 -6.85 -1.27
CA ASP A 270 30.34 -6.02 -2.39
C ASP A 270 31.58 -6.60 -3.11
N VAL A 271 32.37 -7.47 -2.46
CA VAL A 271 33.69 -7.89 -2.95
C VAL A 271 33.98 -9.39 -2.86
N SER A 272 33.21 -10.15 -2.08
CA SER A 272 33.49 -11.55 -1.79
C SER A 272 32.22 -12.40 -1.63
N ALA A 273 32.37 -13.72 -1.74
CA ALA A 273 31.32 -14.67 -1.45
C ALA A 273 31.84 -15.90 -0.69
N ASP A 274 31.03 -16.39 0.25
CA ASP A 274 31.29 -17.58 1.05
C ASP A 274 30.15 -18.59 0.87
N ILE A 275 30.49 -19.89 0.82
CA ILE A 275 29.54 -20.98 0.61
C ILE A 275 29.50 -21.98 1.78
N VAL A 276 28.29 -22.42 2.10
CA VAL A 276 27.99 -23.66 2.81
C VAL A 276 27.42 -24.62 1.77
N SER A 277 28.19 -25.65 1.41
CA SER A 277 27.81 -26.64 0.40
C SER A 277 26.47 -27.30 0.73
N ALA A 278 25.70 -27.64 -0.31
CA ALA A 278 24.38 -28.21 -0.14
C ALA A 278 24.40 -29.59 0.54
N GLY A 279 23.56 -29.73 1.58
CA GLY A 279 23.40 -30.94 2.38
C GLY A 279 21.95 -31.15 2.81
N LYS A 280 21.68 -32.21 3.57
CA LYS A 280 20.33 -32.56 4.07
C LYS A 280 20.29 -32.70 5.60
N GLY A 281 19.09 -32.63 6.15
CA GLY A 281 18.80 -32.92 7.55
C GLY A 281 19.17 -31.82 8.56
N PRO A 282 18.99 -32.09 9.87
CA PRO A 282 19.15 -31.10 10.93
C PRO A 282 20.57 -30.52 11.06
N ALA A 283 21.60 -31.35 10.81
CA ALA A 283 23.00 -30.91 10.87
C ALA A 283 23.31 -29.84 9.81
N GLN A 284 22.70 -29.96 8.62
CA GLN A 284 22.83 -28.95 7.58
C GLN A 284 22.18 -27.63 7.99
N LEU A 285 20.97 -27.69 8.56
CA LEU A 285 20.28 -26.50 9.04
C LEU A 285 21.09 -25.78 10.13
N GLU A 286 21.73 -26.52 11.02
CA GLU A 286 22.63 -25.97 12.04
C GLU A 286 23.89 -25.32 11.43
N ALA A 287 24.46 -25.92 10.38
CA ALA A 287 25.60 -25.32 9.66
C ALA A 287 25.21 -23.98 9.00
N ILE A 288 24.03 -23.91 8.37
CA ILE A 288 23.46 -22.69 7.80
C ILE A 288 23.22 -21.65 8.90
N ARG A 289 22.55 -22.03 10.00
CA ARG A 289 22.27 -21.17 11.15
C ARG A 289 23.54 -20.55 11.75
N ARG A 290 24.59 -21.38 11.91
CA ARG A 290 25.90 -20.94 12.40
C ARG A 290 26.58 -19.97 11.44
N LYS A 291 26.51 -20.21 10.12
CA LYS A 291 27.06 -19.28 9.11
C LYS A 291 26.35 -17.92 9.13
N LEU A 292 25.04 -17.92 9.41
CA LEU A 292 24.23 -16.70 9.58
C LEU A 292 24.44 -15.99 10.93
N GLY A 293 25.17 -16.60 11.88
CA GLY A 293 25.47 -15.99 13.18
C GLY A 293 24.28 -15.90 14.14
N LEU A 294 23.20 -16.65 13.89
CA LEU A 294 22.02 -16.66 14.76
C LEU A 294 22.33 -17.48 16.04
N LYS A 295 21.82 -17.06 17.22
CA LYS A 295 21.97 -17.83 18.48
C LYS A 295 20.92 -18.93 18.57
N GLY A 296 21.30 -20.06 19.16
CA GLY A 296 20.42 -21.23 19.30
C GLY A 296 20.05 -21.35 20.75
N GLU A 297 18.75 -21.23 21.07
CA GLU A 297 18.29 -21.56 22.41
C GLU A 297 18.26 -23.09 22.55
N LYS A 298 18.93 -23.59 23.58
CA LYS A 298 18.92 -25.03 23.90
C LYS A 298 17.49 -25.44 24.25
N GLY A 299 16.87 -26.28 23.43
CA GLY A 299 15.59 -26.95 23.75
C GLY A 299 14.46 -26.78 22.73
N ALA A 300 14.57 -25.88 21.75
CA ALA A 300 13.51 -25.66 20.77
C ALA A 300 13.59 -26.65 19.58
N MET A 301 13.35 -27.93 19.85
CA MET A 301 12.87 -28.87 18.82
C MET A 301 11.33 -28.96 18.91
N SER A 302 10.68 -27.81 19.03
CA SER A 302 9.25 -27.61 18.80
C SER A 302 9.12 -26.46 17.81
N LEU A 303 8.68 -26.78 16.59
CA LEU A 303 8.47 -25.83 15.50
C LEU A 303 7.19 -25.00 15.73
N ARG A 304 7.23 -24.17 16.76
CA ARG A 304 6.42 -22.96 16.91
C ARG A 304 7.37 -21.89 17.43
N PHE A 305 7.97 -21.16 16.49
CA PHE A 305 8.76 -19.99 16.84
C PHE A 305 7.78 -18.89 17.28
N GLU A 306 7.61 -18.75 18.60
CA GLU A 306 6.96 -17.58 19.18
C GLU A 306 7.75 -16.33 18.78
N THR A 307 7.01 -15.28 18.45
CA THR A 307 7.41 -14.00 17.85
C THR A 307 8.20 -13.09 18.81
N GLY A 308 9.14 -13.67 19.55
CA GLY A 308 9.88 -13.02 20.62
C GLY A 308 11.40 -13.13 20.47
N PHE A 309 11.94 -12.98 19.26
CA PHE A 309 13.39 -12.75 19.14
C PHE A 309 13.69 -11.26 19.39
N SER A 310 14.13 -10.93 20.60
CA SER A 310 14.78 -9.66 20.89
C SER A 310 16.14 -9.65 20.17
N ILE A 311 16.20 -8.99 19.00
CA ILE A 311 17.45 -8.71 18.29
C ILE A 311 18.15 -7.58 19.05
N GLY A 312 19.00 -7.94 20.01
CA GLY A 312 19.74 -6.96 20.82
C GLY A 312 20.88 -6.29 20.05
N GLU A 313 21.30 -5.11 20.50
CA GLU A 313 22.43 -4.30 20.01
C GLU A 313 23.73 -5.11 19.78
N LYS A 314 23.90 -6.23 20.50
CA LYS A 314 25.05 -7.14 20.38
C LYS A 314 25.08 -7.96 19.07
N ALA A 315 23.95 -8.17 18.39
CA ALA A 315 23.90 -8.88 17.11
C ALA A 315 24.53 -8.04 15.98
N GLN A 316 24.27 -6.73 15.98
CA GLN A 316 24.92 -5.77 15.08
C GLN A 316 26.43 -5.68 15.32
N GLU A 317 26.87 -5.69 16.59
CA GLU A 317 28.29 -5.68 16.94
C GLU A 317 29.01 -6.98 16.51
N PHE A 318 28.29 -8.11 16.53
CA PHE A 318 28.81 -9.41 16.13
C PHE A 318 28.94 -9.56 14.60
N LEU A 319 27.96 -9.12 13.81
CA LEU A 319 28.05 -9.13 12.34
C LEU A 319 29.21 -8.27 11.83
N ARG A 320 29.53 -7.17 12.53
CA ARG A 320 30.71 -6.32 12.30
C ARG A 320 32.03 -7.06 12.53
N LYS A 321 32.05 -8.05 13.45
CA LYS A 321 33.24 -8.85 13.80
C LYS A 321 33.42 -10.08 12.90
N VAL A 322 32.34 -10.68 12.40
CA VAL A 322 32.40 -11.93 11.61
C VAL A 322 32.83 -11.70 10.15
N LEU A 323 32.57 -10.52 9.56
CA LEU A 323 33.02 -10.15 8.21
C LEU A 323 33.49 -8.68 8.15
N PRO A 324 34.77 -8.38 8.46
CA PRO A 324 35.31 -7.03 8.37
C PRO A 324 35.33 -6.56 6.91
N LEU A 325 34.85 -5.33 6.66
CA LEU A 325 34.98 -4.65 5.38
C LEU A 325 36.47 -4.55 5.00
N ARG A 326 36.95 -5.46 4.15
CA ARG A 326 38.29 -5.34 3.57
C ARG A 326 38.28 -4.23 2.53
N LYS A 327 38.65 -3.01 2.95
CA LYS A 327 38.97 -1.91 2.02
C LYS A 327 40.14 -2.36 1.14
N GLY A 328 39.97 -2.31 -0.19
CA GLY A 328 41.11 -2.34 -1.12
C GLY A 328 41.05 -3.31 -2.31
N ARG A 329 39.96 -4.02 -2.59
CA ARG A 329 39.82 -4.79 -3.84
C ARG A 329 38.65 -4.30 -4.67
N GLN A 330 38.95 -3.64 -5.79
CA GLN A 330 38.02 -3.44 -6.89
C GLN A 330 38.22 -4.58 -7.89
N GLY A 331 37.33 -5.57 -7.82
CA GLY A 331 37.15 -6.65 -8.80
C GLY A 331 35.65 -6.92 -8.94
N PRO A 332 35.17 -7.73 -9.91
CA PRO A 332 33.77 -7.72 -10.35
C PRO A 332 32.82 -8.44 -9.36
N LEU A 333 32.54 -7.74 -8.26
CA LEU A 333 31.36 -7.65 -7.39
C LEU A 333 30.69 -8.98 -6.95
N GLY A 334 30.73 -9.26 -5.64
CA GLY A 334 30.61 -10.59 -5.01
C GLY A 334 29.46 -11.52 -5.42
N ILE A 335 28.37 -11.02 -6.01
CA ILE A 335 27.31 -11.88 -6.58
C ILE A 335 27.82 -12.75 -7.75
N PHE A 336 28.78 -12.28 -8.55
CA PHE A 336 29.35 -13.09 -9.63
C PHE A 336 30.31 -14.15 -9.09
N GLU A 337 31.06 -13.83 -8.03
CA GLU A 337 31.88 -14.81 -7.30
C GLU A 337 30.98 -15.88 -6.68
N ALA A 338 29.87 -15.48 -6.04
CA ALA A 338 28.86 -16.38 -5.51
C ALA A 338 28.34 -17.37 -6.55
N LEU A 339 28.03 -16.89 -7.77
CA LEU A 339 27.61 -17.75 -8.87
C LEU A 339 28.72 -18.72 -9.30
N SER A 340 29.98 -18.28 -9.30
CA SER A 340 31.12 -19.14 -9.68
C SER A 340 31.41 -20.28 -8.69
N LEU A 341 30.91 -20.19 -7.45
CA LEU A 341 31.02 -21.25 -6.45
C LEU A 341 30.11 -22.45 -6.77
N LEU A 342 29.10 -22.26 -7.63
CA LEU A 342 28.19 -23.33 -8.05
C LEU A 342 28.79 -24.10 -9.23
N LYS A 343 29.06 -25.39 -9.02
CA LYS A 343 29.65 -26.27 -10.04
C LYS A 343 28.62 -26.96 -10.93
N ASN A 344 27.40 -27.13 -10.42
CA ASN A 344 26.33 -27.89 -11.08
C ASN A 344 25.09 -27.01 -11.27
N PRO A 345 24.24 -27.30 -12.27
CA PRO A 345 22.91 -26.73 -12.36
C PRO A 345 22.17 -26.85 -11.03
N SER A 346 21.55 -25.77 -10.59
CA SER A 346 20.99 -25.63 -9.23
C SER A 346 19.80 -24.68 -9.26
N PHE A 347 18.95 -24.76 -8.24
CA PHE A 347 17.88 -23.78 -8.02
C PHE A 347 18.38 -22.71 -7.03
N ILE A 348 18.42 -21.46 -7.47
CA ILE A 348 18.95 -20.33 -6.70
C ILE A 348 17.78 -19.51 -6.15
N ILE A 349 17.75 -19.34 -4.83
CA ILE A 349 16.84 -18.40 -4.15
C ILE A 349 17.67 -17.18 -3.75
N LEU A 350 17.56 -16.09 -4.50
CA LEU A 350 18.31 -14.86 -4.29
C LEU A 350 17.53 -13.91 -3.37
N ILE A 351 18.06 -13.66 -2.17
CA ILE A 351 17.51 -12.72 -1.20
C ILE A 351 18.32 -11.41 -1.26
N THR A 352 17.74 -10.35 -1.84
CA THR A 352 18.39 -9.05 -2.05
C THR A 352 17.37 -7.90 -2.12
N ASP A 353 17.70 -6.73 -1.63
CA ASP A 353 16.81 -5.54 -1.69
C ASP A 353 16.75 -4.89 -3.09
N LEU A 354 17.52 -5.40 -4.06
CA LEU A 354 17.67 -4.88 -5.43
C LEU A 354 18.25 -3.45 -5.50
N SER A 355 19.00 -3.02 -4.49
CA SER A 355 19.61 -1.68 -4.44
C SER A 355 20.64 -1.43 -5.54
N ASN A 356 21.24 -2.47 -6.12
CA ASN A 356 22.15 -2.37 -7.27
C ASN A 356 21.58 -3.07 -8.52
N PRO A 357 20.53 -2.49 -9.13
CA PRO A 357 19.69 -3.20 -10.09
C PRO A 357 20.45 -3.64 -11.35
N THR A 358 21.38 -2.84 -11.86
CA THR A 358 22.16 -3.17 -13.06
C THR A 358 23.03 -4.40 -12.86
N GLN A 359 23.70 -4.50 -11.71
CA GLN A 359 24.58 -5.64 -11.44
C GLN A 359 23.77 -6.90 -11.13
N THR A 360 22.74 -6.78 -10.28
CA THR A 360 21.87 -7.91 -9.95
C THR A 360 21.18 -8.45 -11.20
N TYR A 361 20.70 -7.59 -12.09
CA TYR A 361 20.10 -8.00 -13.36
C TYR A 361 21.08 -8.80 -14.23
N ARG A 362 22.32 -8.31 -14.39
CA ARG A 362 23.36 -9.03 -15.15
C ARG A 362 23.73 -10.37 -14.52
N ALA A 363 23.80 -10.43 -13.19
CA ALA A 363 24.09 -11.66 -12.46
C ALA A 363 22.97 -12.69 -12.62
N VAL A 364 21.71 -12.28 -12.45
CA VAL A 364 20.53 -13.15 -12.67
C VAL A 364 20.46 -13.61 -14.12
N ALA A 365 20.65 -12.71 -15.10
CA ALA A 365 20.65 -13.07 -16.51
C ALA A 365 21.77 -14.08 -16.86
N ARG A 366 22.93 -13.98 -16.19
CA ARG A 366 24.01 -14.96 -16.33
C ARG A 366 23.64 -16.29 -15.67
N ALA A 367 23.06 -16.25 -14.47
CA ALA A 367 22.65 -17.44 -13.71
C ALA A 367 21.60 -18.26 -14.47
N LEU A 368 20.63 -17.60 -15.12
CA LEU A 368 19.57 -18.24 -15.91
C LEU A 368 20.06 -19.09 -17.09
N ARG A 369 21.34 -19.00 -17.47
CA ARG A 369 21.93 -19.86 -18.50
C ARG A 369 22.10 -21.31 -18.05
N SER A 370 22.25 -21.55 -16.75
CA SER A 370 22.58 -22.86 -16.18
C SER A 370 21.85 -23.18 -14.87
N HIS A 371 21.13 -22.21 -14.31
CA HIS A 371 20.44 -22.31 -13.02
C HIS A 371 19.01 -21.77 -13.16
N ARG A 372 18.12 -22.29 -12.33
CA ARG A 372 16.80 -21.67 -12.13
C ARG A 372 16.93 -20.62 -11.03
N VAL A 373 16.26 -19.49 -11.15
CA VAL A 373 16.39 -18.38 -10.19
C VAL A 373 15.02 -17.92 -9.71
N LEU A 374 14.89 -17.78 -8.40
CA LEU A 374 13.79 -17.09 -7.71
C LEU A 374 14.38 -15.92 -6.93
N ILE A 375 13.77 -14.74 -7.04
CA ILE A 375 14.22 -13.55 -6.30
C ILE A 375 13.22 -13.25 -5.19
N LEU A 376 13.72 -13.17 -3.95
CA LEU A 376 12.99 -12.70 -2.79
C LEU A 376 13.56 -11.33 -2.40
N SER A 377 12.77 -10.27 -2.52
CA SER A 377 13.25 -8.91 -2.31
C SER A 377 12.59 -8.23 -1.12
N PRO A 378 13.28 -8.10 0.03
CA PRO A 378 12.77 -7.33 1.16
C PRO A 378 12.54 -5.87 0.76
N ASN A 379 11.33 -5.36 0.97
CA ASN A 379 10.92 -4.02 0.57
C ASN A 379 11.51 -2.97 1.51
N PRO A 380 12.51 -2.17 1.07
CA PRO A 380 13.20 -1.22 1.94
C PRO A 380 12.29 -0.11 2.47
N VAL A 381 11.19 0.21 1.77
CA VAL A 381 10.21 1.23 2.18
C VAL A 381 9.46 0.78 3.43
N LEU A 382 9.18 -0.53 3.54
CA LEU A 382 8.45 -1.10 4.68
C LEU A 382 9.31 -1.24 5.94
N PHE A 383 10.65 -1.11 5.83
CA PHE A 383 11.57 -1.07 6.97
C PHE A 383 11.86 0.36 7.47
N TYR A 384 11.17 1.38 6.94
CA TYR A 384 11.32 2.75 7.45
C TYR A 384 10.66 2.88 8.83
N SER A 385 11.45 3.31 9.81
CA SER A 385 11.03 3.37 11.22
C SER A 385 11.19 4.76 11.87
N GLY A 386 11.50 5.77 11.05
CA GLY A 386 11.62 7.16 11.45
C GLY A 386 10.28 7.88 11.55
N GLU A 387 10.30 9.09 12.08
CA GLU A 387 9.12 9.97 12.09
C GLU A 387 8.69 10.30 10.67
N LEU A 388 7.39 10.22 10.43
CA LEU A 388 6.80 10.39 9.12
C LEU A 388 6.48 11.87 8.92
N ASP A 389 7.51 12.63 8.55
CA ASP A 389 7.32 13.99 8.05
C ASP A 389 6.94 13.98 6.57
N GLU A 390 6.45 15.12 6.08
CA GLU A 390 5.97 15.25 4.70
C GLU A 390 7.07 14.99 3.65
N THR A 391 8.30 15.41 3.93
CA THR A 391 9.45 15.22 3.02
C THR A 391 9.79 13.73 2.88
N THR A 392 9.70 13.03 4.00
CA THR A 392 9.91 11.59 4.13
C THR A 392 8.81 10.84 3.42
N LEU A 393 7.55 11.24 3.57
CA LEU A 393 6.41 10.59 2.93
C LEU A 393 6.46 10.72 1.40
N ARG A 394 6.78 11.91 0.87
CA ARG A 394 7.04 12.11 -0.57
C ARG A 394 8.20 11.25 -1.07
N ARG A 395 9.30 11.18 -0.32
CA ARG A 395 10.47 10.36 -0.66
C ARG A 395 10.12 8.87 -0.68
N LEU A 396 9.38 8.38 0.31
CA LEU A 396 8.95 6.99 0.40
C LEU A 396 7.99 6.63 -0.74
N TYR A 397 7.06 7.52 -1.09
CA TYR A 397 6.15 7.31 -2.22
C TYR A 397 6.89 7.25 -3.57
N ARG A 398 7.84 8.18 -3.81
CA ARG A 398 8.68 8.13 -5.02
C ARG A 398 9.48 6.82 -5.07
N ALA A 399 10.11 6.43 -3.96
CA ALA A 399 10.86 5.19 -3.85
C ALA A 399 9.98 3.94 -4.10
N TYR A 400 8.73 3.96 -3.63
CA TYR A 400 7.76 2.90 -3.90
C TYR A 400 7.41 2.79 -5.39
N SER A 401 7.10 3.91 -6.05
CA SER A 401 6.78 3.92 -7.48
C SER A 401 7.97 3.48 -8.35
N GLU A 402 9.19 3.94 -8.03
CA GLU A 402 10.42 3.48 -8.70
C GLU A 402 10.66 1.99 -8.49
N ARG A 403 10.39 1.47 -7.29
CA ARG A 403 10.49 0.04 -6.96
C ARG A 403 9.51 -0.80 -7.76
N GLU A 404 8.28 -0.34 -7.97
CA GLU A 404 7.30 -1.09 -8.76
C GLU A 404 7.77 -1.32 -10.19
N GLY A 405 8.31 -0.27 -10.83
CA GLY A 405 8.92 -0.37 -12.16
C GLY A 405 10.13 -1.31 -12.18
N LEU A 406 10.92 -1.33 -11.10
CA LEU A 406 12.04 -2.24 -10.94
C LEU A 406 11.60 -3.72 -10.82
N LEU A 407 10.61 -3.99 -9.97
CA LEU A 407 10.07 -5.34 -9.78
C LEU A 407 9.47 -5.89 -11.07
N ARG A 408 8.80 -5.06 -11.88
CA ARG A 408 8.31 -5.46 -13.22
C ARG A 408 9.46 -5.91 -14.13
N LYS A 409 10.58 -5.17 -14.15
CA LYS A 409 11.78 -5.54 -14.95
C LYS A 409 12.41 -6.85 -14.49
N PHE A 410 12.56 -7.07 -13.19
CA PHE A 410 13.10 -8.32 -12.67
C PHE A 410 12.15 -9.49 -12.87
N ASN A 411 10.85 -9.30 -12.69
CA ASN A 411 9.85 -10.35 -12.88
C ASN A 411 9.73 -10.80 -14.34
N ALA A 412 10.09 -9.96 -15.30
CA ALA A 412 10.23 -10.35 -16.71
C ALA A 412 11.44 -11.27 -16.97
N LEU A 413 12.43 -11.27 -16.08
CA LEU A 413 13.65 -12.08 -16.17
C LEU A 413 13.54 -13.37 -15.35
N ALA A 414 13.17 -13.26 -14.07
CA ALA A 414 13.01 -14.37 -13.14
C ALA A 414 11.85 -14.06 -12.16
N PRO A 415 11.10 -15.08 -11.69
CA PRO A 415 10.07 -14.88 -10.68
C PRO A 415 10.60 -14.05 -9.50
N THR A 416 9.96 -12.91 -9.23
CA THR A 416 10.41 -11.96 -8.22
C THR A 416 9.27 -11.64 -7.26
N ILE A 417 9.52 -11.88 -5.96
CA ILE A 417 8.57 -11.66 -4.87
C ILE A 417 9.07 -10.50 -4.02
N ASP A 418 8.25 -9.46 -3.87
CA ASP A 418 8.51 -8.34 -2.96
C ASP A 418 8.02 -8.71 -1.56
N LEU A 419 8.85 -8.60 -0.53
CA LEU A 419 8.55 -9.08 0.84
C LEU A 419 8.49 -7.93 1.84
N GLY A 420 7.49 -7.93 2.71
CA GLY A 420 7.30 -7.00 3.82
C GLY A 420 7.60 -7.59 5.21
N PRO A 421 7.72 -6.73 6.24
CA PRO A 421 8.02 -7.14 7.61
C PRO A 421 6.90 -7.95 8.28
N SER A 422 5.65 -7.86 7.80
CA SER A 422 4.49 -8.57 8.35
C SER A 422 4.28 -9.98 7.78
N ASP A 423 5.05 -10.37 6.77
CA ASP A 423 4.74 -11.55 5.94
C ASP A 423 5.26 -12.88 6.53
N TYR A 424 5.62 -12.86 7.82
CA TYR A 424 6.41 -13.89 8.50
C TYR A 424 5.82 -15.31 8.50
N ILE A 425 4.50 -15.50 8.40
CA ILE A 425 3.90 -16.75 8.95
C ILE A 425 2.90 -17.43 8.02
N ARG A 426 2.06 -16.67 7.31
CA ARG A 426 0.86 -17.28 6.71
C ARG A 426 1.06 -17.75 5.28
N GLU A 427 1.90 -17.05 4.51
CA GLU A 427 2.10 -17.36 3.10
C GLU A 427 3.26 -18.33 2.90
N LEU A 428 4.46 -18.13 3.46
CA LEU A 428 5.56 -19.12 3.35
C LEU A 428 5.21 -20.52 3.89
N ALA A 429 4.24 -20.64 4.80
CA ALA A 429 3.74 -21.92 5.32
C ALA A 429 2.73 -22.62 4.39
N ARG A 430 2.15 -21.94 3.40
CA ARG A 430 1.27 -22.53 2.37
C ARG A 430 2.03 -23.02 1.14
N VAL A 431 3.33 -22.82 1.13
CA VAL A 431 4.19 -22.70 -0.06
C VAL A 431 5.25 -23.79 -0.11
N VAL A 432 5.42 -24.50 1.01
CA VAL A 432 6.30 -25.66 1.20
C VAL A 432 5.52 -26.75 1.94
#